data_AF-A0A1M6GBE9-F1
#
_entry.id   AF-A0A1M6GBE9-F1
#
_cell.length_a   1.000
_cell.length_b   1.000
_cell.length_c   1.000
_cell.angle_alpha   90.00
_cell.angle_beta   90.00
_cell.angle_gamma   90.00
#
_symmetry.space_group_name_H-M   'P 1'
#
loop_
_entity.id
_entity.type
_entity.pdbx_description
1 polymer ?
#
loop_
_entity_poly.entity_id
_entity_poly.type
_entity_poly.pdbx_seq_one_letter_code
_entity_poly.pdbx_strand_id
1 'polypeptide(L)' 'MTTLKVTVDNKKNARLLTRFLRNMNFVKKIEEENNVVKDQYTNLEKIFNSIESNDLFRGVKEPVKWQKKIRDEWETR' A
#
# COMPACT_ATOMS: atom_id res chain seq x y z
N MET A 1 -0.18 36.68 11.63
CA MET A 1 -0.79 35.33 11.72
C MET A 1 0.35 34.34 11.85
N THR A 2 0.35 33.49 12.86
CA THR A 2 1.47 32.58 13.12
C THR A 2 1.02 31.17 12.81
N THR A 3 1.80 30.45 12.02
CA THR A 3 1.47 29.08 11.59
C THR A 3 2.37 28.10 12.33
N LEU A 4 1.76 27.18 13.08
CA LEU A 4 2.45 26.08 13.74
C LEU A 4 2.19 24.79 12.95
N LYS A 5 3.25 24.07 12.56
CA LYS A 5 3.15 22.72 11.98
C LYS A 5 3.50 21.70 13.07
N VAL A 6 2.61 20.73 13.26
CA VAL A 6 2.77 19.67 14.27
C VAL A 6 2.72 18.32 13.57
N THR A 7 3.74 17.50 13.82
CA THR A 7 3.79 16.11 13.33
C THR A 7 3.39 15.18 14.46
N VAL A 8 2.51 14.22 14.16
CA VAL A 8 2.02 13.23 15.12
C VAL A 8 2.39 11.83 14.63
N ASP A 9 2.71 10.95 15.58
CA ASP A 9 3.21 9.59 15.36
C ASP A 9 2.20 8.65 14.68
N ASN A 10 0.91 8.80 14.99
CA ASN A 10 -0.13 7.93 14.45
C ASN A 10 -1.48 8.63 14.24
N LYS A 11 -2.35 7.99 13.44
CA LYS A 11 -3.67 8.54 13.05
C LYS A 11 -4.64 8.70 14.23
N LYS A 12 -4.52 7.87 15.27
CA LYS A 12 -5.38 7.97 16.47
C LYS A 12 -5.05 9.22 17.27
N ASN A 13 -3.76 9.49 17.45
CA ASN A 13 -3.25 10.66 18.13
C ASN A 13 -3.51 11.93 17.32
N ALA A 14 -3.39 11.88 15.99
CA ALA A 14 -3.76 12.99 15.09
C ALA A 14 -5.25 13.37 15.26
N ARG A 15 -6.15 12.38 15.29
CA ARG A 15 -7.59 12.62 15.53
C ARG A 15 -7.87 13.24 16.90
N LEU A 16 -7.20 12.76 17.94
CA LEU A 16 -7.33 13.31 19.30
C LEU A 16 -6.83 14.76 19.36
N LEU A 17 -5.66 15.04 18.79
CA LEU A 17 -5.07 16.37 18.74
C LEU A 17 -5.97 17.33 17.96
N THR A 18 -6.48 16.92 16.80
CA THR A 18 -7.43 17.72 16.02
C THR A 18 -8.68 18.08 16.82
N ARG A 19 -9.24 17.13 17.57
CA ARG A 19 -10.41 17.38 18.43
C ARG A 19 -10.09 18.35 19.56
N PHE A 20 -8.89 18.27 20.13
CA PHE A 20 -8.42 19.17 21.17
C PHE A 20 -8.19 20.60 20.64
N LEU A 21 -7.51 20.72 19.49
CA LEU A 21 -7.22 22.01 18.85
C LEU A 21 -8.50 22.72 18.39
N ARG A 22 -9.54 21.99 17.96
CA ARG A 22 -10.84 22.60 17.61
C ARG A 22 -11.54 23.29 18.78
N ASN A 23 -11.25 22.89 20.01
CA ASN A 23 -11.86 23.48 21.20
C ASN A 23 -11.14 24.76 21.66
N MET A 24 -10.04 25.14 21.02
CA MET A 24 -9.25 26.32 21.36
C MET A 24 -9.69 27.52 20.53
N ASN A 25 -10.13 28.59 21.20
CA ASN A 25 -10.69 29.80 20.55
C ASN A 25 -9.70 30.52 19.62
N PHE A 26 -8.39 30.28 19.77
CA PHE A 26 -7.35 30.90 18.96
C PHE A 26 -6.99 30.08 17.70
N VAL A 27 -7.49 28.86 17.56
CA VAL A 27 -7.24 28.01 16.40
C VAL A 27 -8.24 28.35 15.30
N LYS A 28 -7.78 29.07 14.27
CA LYS A 28 -8.62 29.47 13.14
C LYS A 28 -8.78 28.38 12.07
N LYS A 29 -7.77 27.54 11.86
CA LYS A 29 -7.73 26.53 10.79
C LYS A 29 -6.86 25.35 11.22
N ILE A 30 -7.27 24.14 10.84
CA ILE A 30 -6.51 22.91 10.99
C ILE A 30 -6.41 22.27 9.62
N GLU A 31 -5.19 21.96 9.17
CA GLU A 31 -4.91 21.29 7.90
C GLU A 31 -4.34 19.91 8.23
N GLU A 32 -4.91 18.86 7.64
CA GLU A 32 -4.48 17.48 7.86
C GLU A 32 -3.95 16.93 6.53
N GLU A 33 -2.62 16.92 6.38
CA GLU A 33 -1.97 16.23 5.26
C GLU A 33 -1.95 14.74 5.56
N ASN A 34 -2.99 14.04 5.08
CA ASN A 34 -2.93 12.60 4.99
C ASN A 34 -1.98 12.24 3.84
N ASN A 35 -0.72 11.93 4.16
CA ASN A 35 0.12 11.12 3.28
C ASN A 35 -0.53 9.73 3.21
N VAL A 36 -1.49 9.58 2.31
CA VAL A 36 -1.94 8.26 1.87
C VAL A 36 -0.74 7.66 1.18
N VAL A 37 0.04 6.89 1.93
CA VAL A 37 1.02 5.97 1.35
C VAL A 37 0.23 5.17 0.33
N LYS A 38 0.46 5.42 -0.97
CA LYS A 38 -0.18 4.66 -2.05
C LYS A 38 0.06 3.20 -1.73
N ASP A 39 -1.03 2.52 -1.41
CA ASP A 39 -1.00 1.19 -0.85
C ASP A 39 -0.28 0.28 -1.86
N GLN A 40 0.89 -0.23 -1.49
CA GLN A 40 1.69 -1.12 -2.34
C GLN A 40 0.83 -2.28 -2.83
N TYR A 41 -0.13 -2.70 -2.00
CA TYR A 41 -1.15 -3.67 -2.35
C TYR A 41 -1.94 -3.28 -3.60
N THR A 42 -2.52 -2.08 -3.64
CA THR A 42 -3.28 -1.61 -4.83
C THR A 42 -2.42 -1.46 -6.09
N ASN A 43 -1.13 -1.17 -5.95
CA ASN A 43 -0.22 -1.16 -7.10
C ASN A 43 0.08 -2.57 -7.60
N LEU A 44 0.33 -3.52 -6.69
CA LEU A 44 0.54 -4.93 -7.03
C LEU A 44 -0.71 -5.53 -7.67
N GLU A 45 -1.89 -5.26 -7.12
CA GLU A 45 -3.17 -5.72 -7.64
C GLU A 45 -3.41 -5.24 -9.07
N LYS A 46 -3.12 -3.97 -9.37
CA LYS A 46 -3.19 -3.44 -10.75
C LYS A 46 -2.23 -4.15 -11.70
N ILE A 47 -1.01 -4.44 -11.26
CA ILE A 47 -0.02 -5.16 -12.07
C ILE A 47 -0.53 -6.57 -12.36
N PHE A 48 -0.99 -7.31 -11.36
CA PHE A 48 -1.52 -8.66 -11.54
C PHE A 48 -2.76 -8.68 -12.45
N ASN A 49 -3.66 -7.70 -12.31
CA ASN A 49 -4.85 -7.60 -13.16
C ASN A 49 -4.52 -7.20 -14.61
N SER A 50 -3.42 -6.47 -14.84
CA SER A 50 -2.97 -6.09 -16.20
C SER A 50 -2.32 -7.23 -16.97
N ILE A 51 -1.90 -8.28 -16.26
CA ILE A 51 -1.30 -9.46 -16.85
C ILE A 51 -2.42 -10.44 -17.18
N GLU A 52 -2.85 -10.47 -18.44
CA GLU A 52 -3.86 -11.41 -18.91
C GLU A 52 -3.42 -12.86 -18.61
N SER A 53 -4.20 -13.54 -17.78
CA SER A 53 -3.93 -14.88 -17.25
C SER A 53 -3.71 -15.96 -18.31
N ASN A 54 -4.21 -15.72 -19.53
CA ASN A 54 -4.10 -16.65 -20.65
C ASN A 54 -2.80 -16.51 -21.47
N ASP A 55 -1.98 -15.48 -21.23
CA ASP A 55 -0.81 -15.18 -22.08
C ASP A 55 0.53 -15.46 -21.41
N LEU A 56 0.55 -15.48 -20.08
CA LEU A 56 1.76 -15.72 -19.28
C LEU A 56 2.49 -17.02 -19.62
N PHE A 57 1.74 -18.06 -19.96
CA PHE A 57 2.28 -19.40 -20.20
C PHE A 57 2.12 -19.86 -21.65
N ARG A 58 1.80 -18.96 -22.60
CA ARG A 58 1.66 -19.31 -24.02
C ARG A 58 2.92 -19.96 -24.62
N GLY A 59 4.10 -19.62 -24.10
CA GLY A 59 5.38 -20.23 -24.50
C GLY A 59 5.68 -21.59 -23.84
N VAL A 60 4.91 -21.99 -22.83
CA VAL A 60 5.12 -23.24 -22.09
C VAL A 60 4.16 -24.29 -22.60
N LYS A 61 4.68 -25.17 -23.47
CA LYS A 61 3.90 -26.24 -24.14
C LYS A 61 3.16 -27.17 -23.18
N GLU A 62 3.74 -27.45 -22.01
CA GLU A 62 3.15 -28.28 -20.96
C GLU A 62 3.44 -27.70 -19.57
N PRO A 63 2.64 -26.72 -19.10
CA PRO A 63 2.90 -25.98 -17.87
C PRO A 63 3.06 -26.88 -16.63
N VAL A 64 2.26 -27.94 -16.55
CA VAL A 64 2.29 -28.89 -15.43
C VAL A 64 3.62 -29.67 -15.39
N LYS A 65 4.15 -30.10 -16.55
CA LYS A 65 5.44 -30.80 -16.60
C LYS A 65 6.61 -29.84 -16.34
N TRP A 66 6.51 -28.61 -16.83
CA TRP A 66 7.49 -27.55 -16.54
C TRP A 66 7.55 -27.23 -15.04
N GLN A 67 6.40 -27.03 -14.38
CA GLN A 67 6.32 -26.81 -12.94
C GLN A 67 6.86 -27.99 -12.14
N LYS A 68 6.51 -29.22 -12.54
CA LYS A 68 7.02 -30.43 -11.89
C LYS A 68 8.54 -30.52 -11.97
N LYS A 69 9.12 -30.25 -13.15
CA LYS A 69 10.58 -30.23 -13.33
C LYS A 69 11.26 -29.20 -12.42
N ILE A 70 10.73 -27.98 -12.36
CA ILE A 70 11.25 -26.94 -11.46
C ILE A 70 11.20 -27.42 -10.01
N ARG A 71 10.08 -27.98 -9.54
CA ARG A 71 9.97 -28.47 -8.16
C ARG A 71 10.97 -29.59 -7.88
N ASP A 72 11.04 -30.57 -8.77
CA ASP A 72 11.90 -31.74 -8.60
C ASP A 72 13.39 -31.31 -8.53
N GLU A 73 13.81 -30.26 -9.26
CA GLU A 73 15.17 -29.66 -9.18
C GLU A 73 15.51 -29.06 -7.80
N TRP A 74 14.50 -28.61 -7.04
CA TRP A 74 14.69 -28.05 -5.69
C TRP A 74 14.69 -29.14 -4.62
N GLU A 75 13.94 -30.23 -4.86
CA GLU A 75 13.87 -31.39 -3.96
C GLU A 75 15.09 -32.33 -4.11
N THR A 76 15.91 -32.19 -5.17
CA THR A 76 17.13 -32.99 -5.36
C THR A 76 18.40 -32.39 -4.72
N ARG A 77 18.28 -31.29 -3.96
CA ARG A 77 19.36 -30.75 -3.11
C ARG A 77 19.18 -31.17 -1.67
#